data_AF-A0A069DD54-F1
#
_entry.id   AF-A0A069DD54-F1
#
_cell.length_a   1.000
_cell.length_b   1.000
_cell.length_c   1.000
_cell.angle_alpha   90.00
_cell.angle_beta   90.00
_cell.angle_gamma   90.00
#
_symmetry.space_group_name_H-M   'P 1'
#
loop_
_entity.id
_entity.type
_entity.pdbx_description
1 polymer ?
#
loop_
_entity_poly.entity_id
_entity_poly.type
_entity_poly.pdbx_seq_one_letter_code
_entity_poly.pdbx_strand_id
1 'polypeptide(L)'
;MCNIWQGKFPVKNNASDGHIGTAPVDSYEPNGYGLYNVAGNVWEWCADWFTQGYHRETSADNPLYHRETGRKSMRGGSYLCHRSYCNRYRVAARSSNTPDSSTGNLGFRVVQL
;
A
#
# COMPACT_ATOMS: atom_id res chain seq x y z
N MET A 1 8.95 -8.03 9.85
CA MET A 1 7.61 -7.92 10.50
C MET A 1 6.96 -6.64 9.99
N CYS A 2 5.62 -6.55 9.93
CA CYS A 2 4.92 -5.38 9.40
C CYS A 2 3.52 -5.24 10.03
N ASN A 3 2.99 -4.01 10.06
CA ASN A 3 1.68 -3.69 10.64
C ASN A 3 0.53 -4.08 9.69
N ILE A 4 -0.19 -5.16 10.01
CA ILE A 4 -1.37 -5.67 9.28
C ILE A 4 -2.40 -6.20 10.29
N TRP A 5 -3.52 -6.75 9.84
CA TRP A 5 -4.50 -7.30 10.78
C TRP A 5 -4.09 -8.71 11.25
N GLN A 6 -4.26 -9.03 12.54
CA GLN A 6 -4.22 -10.42 13.03
C GLN A 6 -5.50 -10.75 13.81
N GLY A 7 -6.07 -11.94 13.58
CA GLY A 7 -7.30 -12.38 14.25
C GLY A 7 -8.46 -12.57 13.28
N LYS A 8 -9.68 -12.25 13.72
CA LYS A 8 -10.91 -12.44 12.93
C LYS A 8 -11.40 -11.10 12.41
N PHE A 9 -10.91 -10.70 11.23
CA PHE A 9 -11.41 -9.51 10.55
C PHE A 9 -12.93 -9.62 10.24
N PRO A 10 -13.73 -8.54 10.34
CA PRO A 10 -13.42 -7.22 10.91
C PRO A 10 -13.73 -7.12 12.41
N VAL A 11 -13.97 -8.25 13.08
CA VAL A 11 -14.57 -8.31 14.42
C VAL A 11 -13.54 -8.17 15.55
N LYS A 12 -12.36 -8.80 15.39
CA LYS A 12 -11.33 -8.83 16.42
C LYS A 12 -9.94 -8.72 15.82
N ASN A 13 -9.23 -7.64 16.15
CA ASN A 13 -7.80 -7.48 15.93
C ASN A 13 -7.06 -7.83 17.23
N ASN A 14 -6.12 -8.76 17.14
CA ASN A 14 -5.31 -9.20 18.27
C ASN A 14 -4.10 -8.28 18.53
N ALA A 15 -3.81 -7.32 17.63
CA ALA A 15 -2.65 -6.43 17.70
C ALA A 15 -1.33 -7.18 17.97
N SER A 16 -1.17 -8.34 17.34
CA SER A 16 -0.03 -9.22 17.61
C SER A 16 1.27 -8.69 17.01
N ASP A 17 1.18 -7.74 16.08
CA ASP A 17 2.30 -6.93 15.60
C ASP A 17 2.57 -5.68 16.46
N GLY A 18 1.76 -5.43 17.49
CA GLY A 18 1.89 -4.29 18.41
C GLY A 18 0.93 -3.13 18.12
N HIS A 19 0.16 -3.14 17.02
CA HIS A 19 -0.68 -2.01 16.63
C HIS A 19 -2.09 -2.43 16.16
N ILE A 20 -3.12 -1.74 16.68
CA ILE A 20 -4.51 -1.92 16.19
C ILE A 20 -4.75 -1.07 14.93
N GLY A 21 -4.17 0.12 14.90
CA GLY A 21 -4.29 1.13 13.85
C GLY A 21 -2.93 1.42 13.20
N THR A 22 -2.64 2.68 12.92
CA THR A 22 -1.33 3.09 12.40
C THR A 22 -0.21 2.86 13.43
N ALA A 23 0.99 2.65 12.90
CA ALA A 23 2.24 2.59 13.65
C ALA A 23 3.13 3.80 13.28
N PRO A 24 4.07 4.23 14.17
CA PRO A 24 5.12 5.17 13.81
C PRO A 24 5.83 4.77 12.50
N VAL A 25 6.22 5.76 11.70
CA VAL A 25 6.72 5.54 10.33
C VAL A 25 8.04 4.74 10.27
N ASP A 26 8.78 4.72 11.36
CA ASP A 26 10.05 4.04 11.60
C ASP A 26 9.90 2.75 12.44
N SER A 27 8.67 2.28 12.65
CA SER A 27 8.44 0.99 13.30
C SER A 27 8.91 -0.17 12.43
N TYR A 28 9.36 -1.24 13.10
CA TYR A 28 9.94 -2.46 12.50
C TYR A 28 11.26 -2.22 11.76
N GLU A 29 11.89 -3.30 11.30
CA GLU A 29 13.13 -3.23 10.53
C GLU A 29 12.89 -2.62 9.13
N PRO A 30 13.82 -1.76 8.64
CA PRO A 30 13.79 -1.35 7.26
C PRO A 30 14.09 -2.52 6.32
N ASN A 31 13.69 -2.40 5.05
CA ASN A 31 14.15 -3.34 4.03
C ASN A 31 15.63 -3.09 3.64
N GLY A 32 16.17 -3.89 2.71
CA GLY A 32 17.56 -3.77 2.25
C GLY A 32 17.93 -2.45 1.56
N TYR A 33 16.97 -1.55 1.34
CA TYR A 33 17.17 -0.19 0.81
C TYR A 33 16.97 0.90 1.88
N GLY A 34 16.81 0.54 3.16
CA GLY A 34 16.55 1.51 4.23
C GLY A 34 15.10 2.01 4.27
N LEU A 35 14.17 1.39 3.54
CA LEU A 35 12.76 1.81 3.51
C LEU A 35 11.95 1.09 4.58
N TYR A 36 11.28 1.88 5.42
CA TYR A 36 10.36 1.39 6.45
C TYR A 36 8.94 1.25 5.90
N ASN A 37 8.18 0.33 6.48
CA ASN A 37 6.72 0.21 6.33
C ASN A 37 6.19 0.24 4.88
N VAL A 38 6.96 -0.27 3.91
CA VAL A 38 6.52 -0.42 2.51
C VAL A 38 5.43 -1.49 2.32
N ALA A 39 5.27 -2.36 3.31
CA ALA A 39 4.21 -3.35 3.40
C ALA A 39 3.41 -3.12 4.69
N GLY A 40 2.09 -3.02 4.58
CA GLY A 40 1.22 -2.72 5.71
C GLY A 40 1.23 -1.24 6.12
N ASN A 41 0.92 -0.97 7.39
CA ASN A 41 0.71 0.35 7.96
C ASN A 41 -0.37 1.17 7.22
N VAL A 42 -0.01 1.94 6.20
CA VAL A 42 -0.97 2.67 5.36
C VAL A 42 -0.75 2.34 3.90
N TRP A 43 -1.84 2.38 3.13
CA TRP A 43 -1.72 2.40 1.68
C TRP A 43 -0.95 3.65 1.26
N GLU A 44 -0.20 3.56 0.17
CA GLU A 44 0.56 4.69 -0.34
C GLU A 44 0.16 5.02 -1.77
N TRP A 45 -0.22 6.27 -2.01
CA TRP A 45 -0.47 6.80 -3.35
C TRP A 45 0.78 6.77 -4.23
N CYS A 46 0.58 6.54 -5.53
CA CYS A 46 1.60 6.66 -6.58
C CYS A 46 1.15 7.65 -7.66
N ALA A 47 2.12 8.22 -8.39
CA ALA A 47 1.85 9.20 -9.44
C ALA A 47 1.04 8.64 -10.62
N ASP A 48 1.21 7.35 -10.93
CA ASP A 48 0.56 6.66 -12.05
C ASP A 48 -0.97 6.66 -11.95
N TRP A 49 -1.62 6.88 -13.10
CA TRP A 49 -2.99 6.42 -13.27
C TRP A 49 -3.04 4.90 -13.31
N PHE A 50 -4.07 4.31 -12.73
CA PHE A 50 -4.17 2.86 -12.61
C PHE A 50 -4.72 2.22 -13.88
N THR A 51 -4.03 1.20 -14.37
CA THR A 51 -4.53 0.24 -15.36
C THR A 51 -4.16 -1.20 -14.93
N GLN A 52 -5.00 -2.18 -15.29
CA GLN A 52 -4.67 -3.59 -15.09
C GLN A 52 -3.55 -4.03 -16.05
N GLY A 53 -3.54 -3.48 -17.26
CA GLY A 53 -2.56 -3.79 -18.31
C GLY A 53 -1.23 -3.05 -18.17
N TYR A 54 -0.94 -2.41 -17.02
CA TYR A 54 0.25 -1.56 -16.80
C TYR A 54 1.53 -2.12 -17.43
N HIS A 55 1.94 -3.34 -17.07
CA HIS A 55 3.18 -3.95 -17.55
C HIS A 55 3.18 -4.35 -19.05
N ARG A 56 2.02 -4.29 -19.72
CA ARG A 56 1.88 -4.49 -21.17
C ARG A 56 1.76 -3.17 -21.93
N GLU A 57 1.37 -2.10 -21.23
CA GLU A 57 1.05 -0.79 -21.80
C GLU A 57 2.14 0.26 -21.54
N THR A 58 3.14 -0.03 -20.70
CA THR A 58 4.26 0.86 -20.40
C THR A 58 5.61 0.32 -20.90
N SER A 59 6.60 1.21 -21.03
CA SER A 59 7.98 0.86 -21.35
C SER A 59 8.66 0.07 -20.22
N ALA A 60 9.75 -0.63 -20.54
CA ALA A 60 10.60 -1.23 -19.52
C ALA A 60 11.48 -0.20 -18.79
N ASP A 61 11.88 0.86 -19.49
CA ASP A 61 12.69 1.96 -18.96
C ASP A 61 11.79 3.10 -18.48
N ASN A 62 11.95 3.50 -17.22
CA ASN A 62 11.19 4.55 -16.52
C ASN A 62 9.68 4.59 -16.85
N PRO A 63 8.93 3.49 -16.60
CA PRO A 63 7.51 3.42 -16.92
C PRO A 63 6.70 4.46 -16.15
N LEU A 64 5.82 5.17 -16.87
CA LEU A 64 4.78 6.01 -16.28
C LEU A 64 3.48 5.86 -17.08
N TYR A 65 2.41 5.43 -16.41
CA TYR A 65 1.09 5.43 -17.04
C TYR A 65 0.38 6.77 -16.81
N HIS A 66 0.48 7.66 -17.80
CA HIS A 66 0.02 9.05 -17.71
C HIS A 66 -1.41 9.28 -18.22
N ARG A 67 -2.01 8.31 -18.94
CA ARG A 67 -3.39 8.44 -19.43
C ARG A 67 -4.36 8.38 -18.26
N GLU A 68 -5.22 9.40 -18.15
CA GLU A 68 -6.22 9.47 -17.09
C GLU A 68 -7.22 8.32 -17.17
N THR A 69 -7.40 7.63 -16.03
CA THR A 69 -8.34 6.52 -15.88
C THR A 69 -9.39 6.79 -14.80
N GLY A 70 -9.39 7.99 -14.20
CA GLY A 70 -10.22 8.35 -13.06
C GLY A 70 -9.79 7.69 -11.73
N ARG A 71 -8.70 6.89 -11.72
CA ARG A 71 -8.18 6.27 -10.50
C ARG A 71 -6.65 6.32 -10.44
N LYS A 72 -6.08 6.79 -9.33
CA LYS A 72 -4.64 6.75 -9.09
C LYS A 72 -4.23 5.41 -8.48
N SER A 73 -3.02 4.98 -8.78
CA SER A 73 -2.45 3.74 -8.25
C SER A 73 -2.12 3.87 -6.76
N MET A 74 -2.32 2.79 -6.00
CA MET A 74 -1.91 2.69 -4.60
C MET A 74 -1.23 1.33 -4.33
N ARG A 75 -0.24 1.32 -3.43
CA ARG A 75 0.61 0.15 -3.11
C ARG A 75 0.74 -0.04 -1.60
N GLY A 76 1.27 -1.20 -1.19
CA GLY A 76 1.70 -1.48 0.19
C GLY A 76 0.70 -2.23 1.07
N GLY A 77 -0.60 -2.05 0.88
CA GLY A 77 -1.59 -2.54 1.85
C GLY A 77 -1.68 -1.61 3.07
N SER A 78 -2.39 -2.02 4.12
CA SER A 78 -2.50 -1.23 5.35
C SER A 78 -2.70 -2.11 6.58
N TYR A 79 -2.78 -1.50 7.76
CA TYR A 79 -3.08 -2.15 9.05
C TYR A 79 -4.40 -2.94 9.05
N LEU A 80 -5.28 -2.72 8.06
CA LEU A 80 -6.52 -3.49 7.90
C LEU A 80 -6.35 -4.77 7.07
N CYS A 81 -5.27 -4.91 6.29
CA CYS A 81 -5.10 -6.06 5.41
C CYS A 81 -5.01 -7.37 6.20
N HIS A 82 -5.80 -8.37 5.80
CA HIS A 82 -5.77 -9.72 6.39
C HIS A 82 -5.83 -10.78 5.30
N ARG A 83 -5.11 -11.89 5.48
CA ARG A 83 -5.06 -13.00 4.51
C ARG A 83 -6.44 -13.53 4.08
N SER A 84 -7.45 -13.43 4.94
CA SER A 84 -8.80 -13.94 4.67
C SER A 84 -9.58 -13.16 3.61
N TYR A 85 -9.20 -11.91 3.31
CA TYR A 85 -9.95 -11.07 2.37
C TYR A 85 -9.07 -10.12 1.54
N CYS A 86 -7.95 -9.67 2.11
CA CYS A 86 -7.04 -8.71 1.49
C CYS A 86 -5.58 -9.09 1.76
N ASN A 87 -5.01 -9.90 0.87
CA ASN A 87 -3.59 -10.25 0.86
C ASN A 87 -2.79 -9.25 -0.02
N ARG A 88 -3.02 -7.94 0.18
CA ARG A 88 -2.39 -6.87 -0.62
C ARG A 88 -1.18 -6.20 0.05
N TYR A 89 -0.73 -6.74 1.19
CA TYR A 89 0.57 -6.40 1.78
C TYR A 89 1.78 -7.04 1.04
N ARG A 90 1.53 -7.83 -0.02
CA ARG A 90 2.60 -8.35 -0.88
C ARG A 90 3.17 -7.23 -1.74
N VAL A 91 4.49 -7.21 -1.91
CA VAL A 91 5.21 -6.19 -2.70
C VAL A 91 4.66 -5.99 -4.12
N ALA A 92 4.23 -7.07 -4.79
CA ALA A 92 3.67 -7.02 -6.14
C ALA A 92 2.19 -6.57 -6.20
N ALA A 93 1.49 -6.52 -5.07
CA ALA A 93 0.08 -6.18 -5.05
C ALA A 93 -0.14 -4.71 -5.39
N ARG A 94 -1.21 -4.44 -6.15
CA ARG A 94 -1.65 -3.11 -6.56
C ARG A 94 -3.13 -2.94 -6.29
N SER A 95 -3.54 -1.70 -6.05
CA SER A 95 -4.94 -1.28 -5.99
C SER A 95 -5.05 0.12 -6.58
N SER A 96 -6.23 0.72 -6.52
CA SER A 96 -6.43 2.11 -6.90
C SER A 96 -7.61 2.74 -6.18
N ASN A 97 -7.61 4.07 -6.13
CA ASN A 97 -8.77 4.83 -5.71
C ASN A 97 -8.94 6.11 -6.54
N THR A 98 -10.11 6.76 -6.48
CA THR A 98 -10.28 8.05 -7.15
C THR A 98 -9.38 9.11 -6.51
N PRO A 99 -8.83 10.08 -7.27
CA PRO A 99 -7.82 11.01 -6.75
C PRO A 99 -8.29 11.89 -5.59
N ASP A 100 -9.60 12.10 -5.47
CA ASP A 100 -10.29 12.86 -4.44
C ASP A 100 -10.68 12.03 -3.20
N SER A 101 -10.48 10.71 -3.24
CA SER A 101 -10.80 9.83 -2.11
C SER A 101 -9.78 9.94 -0.98
N SER A 102 -10.28 9.94 0.25
CA SER A 102 -9.47 9.84 1.47
C SER A 102 -10.03 8.78 2.43
N THR A 103 -9.14 8.03 3.09
CA THR A 103 -9.50 7.08 4.15
C THR A 103 -8.44 7.12 5.26
N GLY A 104 -8.79 6.69 6.48
CA GLY A 104 -7.86 6.68 7.63
C GLY A 104 -6.68 5.70 7.52
N ASN A 105 -6.61 4.92 6.44
CA ASN A 105 -5.57 3.92 6.19
C ASN A 105 -4.82 4.15 4.87
N LEU A 106 -4.87 5.37 4.33
CA LEU A 106 -4.26 5.79 3.07
C LEU A 106 -3.45 7.07 3.28
N GLY A 107 -2.17 7.02 2.91
CA GLY A 107 -1.21 8.11 2.93
C GLY A 107 -0.34 8.09 1.67
N PHE A 108 0.90 8.58 1.77
CA PHE A 108 1.88 8.59 0.68
C PHE A 108 3.30 8.78 1.23
N ARG A 109 4.30 8.47 0.40
CA ARG A 109 5.69 8.89 0.59
C ARG A 109 6.16 9.66 -0.63
N VAL A 110 7.07 10.60 -0.44
CA VAL A 110 7.63 11.41 -1.53
C VAL A 110 8.89 10.76 -2.10
N VAL A 111 9.18 11.10 -3.34
CA VAL A 111 10.43 10.75 -4.04
C VAL A 111 10.94 11.98 -4.75
N GLN A 112 12.25 12.03 -4.99
CA GLN A 112 12.88 12.99 -5.87
C GLN A 112 13.43 12.23 -7.07
N LEU A 113 13.08 12.70 -8.27
CA LEU A 113 13.55 12.17 -9.55
C LEU A 113 14.78 12.96 -10.02
#